data_AF-A0A091EJV0-F1
#
_entry.id   AF-A0A091EJV0-F1
#
_cell.length_a   1.000
_cell.length_b   1.000
_cell.length_c   1.000
_cell.angle_alpha   90.00
_cell.angle_beta   90.00
_cell.angle_gamma   90.00
#
_symmetry.space_group_name_H-M   'P 1'
#
loop_
_entity.id
_entity.type
_entity.pdbx_description
1 polymer ?
#
loop_
_entity_poly.entity_id
_entity_poly.type
_entity_poly.pdbx_seq_one_letter_code
_entity_poly.pdbx_strand_id
1 'polypeptide(L)'
;VYRCVPDKQRSFALGVQSVFLRLLGTIPGPILFGVAIDNSCTLWDINECETKGACWVYDNERMAYLLMGISAACKTITIIFVVMAVCFYKPP
;
A
#
# COMPACT_ATOMS: atom_id res chain seq x y z
N VAL A 1 -10.68 19.21 9.28
CA VAL A 1 -11.85 19.36 10.19
C VAL A 1 -12.84 18.24 9.90
N TYR A 2 -13.02 17.29 10.82
CA TYR A 2 -14.08 16.28 10.69
C TYR A 2 -15.43 16.99 10.81
N ARG A 3 -16.09 17.23 9.66
CA ARG A 3 -17.38 17.92 9.59
C ARG A 3 -18.55 17.01 9.99
N CYS A 4 -18.34 15.70 9.92
CA CYS A 4 -19.35 14.68 10.18
C CYS A 4 -19.34 14.15 11.63
N VAL A 5 -18.49 14.67 12.53
CA VAL A 5 -18.37 14.17 13.92
C VAL A 5 -18.51 15.33 14.92
N PRO A 6 -19.33 15.19 15.98
CA PRO A 6 -19.42 16.18 17.06
C PRO A 6 -18.07 16.44 17.74
N ASP A 7 -17.79 17.69 18.13
CA ASP A 7 -16.49 18.10 18.68
C ASP A 7 -16.02 17.26 19.88
N LYS A 8 -16.95 16.80 20.71
CA LYS A 8 -16.67 16.00 21.92
C LYS A 8 -16.13 14.58 21.62
N GLN A 9 -16.23 14.10 20.38
CA GLN A 9 -15.77 12.77 19.96
C GLN A 9 -14.63 12.81 18.92
N ARG A 10 -14.06 14.00 18.64
CA ARG A 10 -13.01 14.16 17.62
C ARG A 10 -11.75 13.35 17.90
N SER A 11 -11.25 13.32 19.13
CA SER A 11 -10.04 12.55 19.47
C SER A 11 -10.22 11.06 19.23
N PHE A 12 -11.43 10.53 19.51
CA PHE A 12 -11.75 9.13 19.22
C PHE A 12 -11.79 8.87 17.71
N ALA A 13 -12.46 9.73 16.94
CA ALA A 13 -12.52 9.60 15.48
C ALA A 13 -11.14 9.68 14.81
N LEU A 14 -10.25 10.54 15.28
CA LEU A 14 -8.86 10.62 14.80
C LEU A 14 -8.07 9.35 15.11
N GLY A 15 -8.26 8.77 16.31
CA GLY A 15 -7.67 7.48 16.67
C GLY A 15 -8.12 6.36 15.73
N VAL A 16 -9.43 6.26 15.49
CA VAL A 16 -10.00 5.26 14.57
C VAL A 16 -9.49 5.46 13.14
N GLN A 17 -9.46 6.71 12.63
CA GLN A 17 -8.88 7.01 11.32
C GLN A 17 -7.42 6.57 11.21
N SER A 18 -6.62 6.82 12.24
CA SER A 18 -5.21 6.41 12.30
C SER A 18 -5.05 4.90 12.26
N VAL A 19 -5.91 4.15 12.95
CA VAL A 19 -5.93 2.68 12.90
C VAL A 19 -6.22 2.19 11.48
N PHE A 20 -7.25 2.73 10.81
CA PHE A 20 -7.55 2.36 9.43
C PHE A 20 -6.43 2.69 8.45
N LEU A 21 -5.83 3.89 8.56
CA LEU A 21 -4.67 4.28 7.76
C LEU A 21 -3.49 3.33 7.95
N ARG A 22 -3.25 2.89 9.19
CA ARG A 22 -2.15 1.96 9.46
C ARG A 22 -2.41 0.56 8.92
N LEU A 23 -3.60 0.03 9.16
CA LEU A 23 -3.99 -1.31 8.72
C LEU A 23 -4.03 -1.42 7.19
N LEU A 24 -4.56 -0.41 6.50
CA LEU A 24 -4.76 -0.46 5.05
C LEU A 24 -3.61 0.15 4.26
N GLY A 25 -2.77 0.98 4.87
CA GLY A 25 -1.65 1.64 4.20
C GLY A 25 -0.30 1.09 4.67
N THR A 26 0.02 1.29 5.95
CA THR A 26 1.39 1.04 6.45
C THR A 26 1.78 -0.42 6.60
N ILE A 27 0.82 -1.33 6.76
CA ILE A 27 1.08 -2.78 6.80
C ILE A 27 1.23 -3.36 5.39
N PRO A 28 0.26 -3.17 4.47
CA PRO A 28 0.38 -3.73 3.12
C PRO A 28 1.45 -3.03 2.28
N GLY A 29 1.75 -1.74 2.53
CA GLY A 29 2.80 -1.00 1.83
C GLY A 29 4.16 -1.72 1.78
N PRO A 30 4.81 -2.00 2.93
CA PRO A 30 6.09 -2.71 2.97
C PRO A 30 5.99 -4.16 2.49
N ILE A 31 4.85 -4.83 2.67
CA ILE A 31 4.65 -6.20 2.16
C ILE A 31 4.68 -6.20 0.63
N LEU A 32 3.94 -5.30 -0.01
CA LEU A 32 3.93 -5.18 -1.47
C LEU A 32 5.30 -4.76 -2.01
N PHE A 33 6.00 -3.85 -1.33
CA PHE A 33 7.37 -3.48 -1.68
C PHE A 33 8.33 -4.67 -1.56
N GLY A 34 8.23 -5.46 -0.49
CA GLY A 34 9.03 -6.68 -0.31
C GLY A 34 8.82 -7.66 -1.46
N VAL A 35 7.55 -7.95 -1.78
CA VAL A 35 7.21 -8.83 -2.92
C VAL A 35 7.72 -8.26 -4.25
N ALA A 36 7.65 -6.95 -4.48
CA ALA A 36 8.17 -6.33 -5.70
C ALA A 36 9.69 -6.50 -5.83
N ILE A 37 10.42 -6.39 -4.72
CA ILE A 37 11.88 -6.61 -4.65
C ILE A 37 12.23 -8.08 -4.89
N ASP A 38 11.48 -9.01 -4.28
CA ASP A 38 11.69 -10.45 -4.49
C ASP A 38 11.44 -10.85 -5.96
N ASN A 39 10.45 -10.23 -6.61
CA ASN A 39 10.11 -10.49 -8.02
C ASN A 39 11.05 -9.84 -9.03
N SER A 40 11.83 -8.83 -8.64
CA SER A 40 12.85 -8.22 -9.49
C SER A 40 14.21 -8.90 -9.40
N CYS A 41 14.35 -9.90 -8.51
CA CYS A 41 15.59 -10.65 -8.38
C CYS A 41 15.88 -11.51 -9.62
N THR A 42 17.02 -11.27 -10.25
CA THR A 42 17.49 -12.04 -11.42
C THR A 42 18.44 -13.15 -11.00
N LEU A 43 19.27 -12.92 -9.98
CA LEU A 43 20.24 -13.89 -9.47
C LEU A 43 20.18 -13.98 -7.94
N TRP A 44 19.69 -15.11 -7.45
CA TRP A 44 19.62 -15.42 -6.03
C TRP A 44 20.97 -15.92 -5.50
N ASP A 45 21.37 -15.47 -4.31
CA ASP A 45 22.42 -16.13 -3.54
C ASP A 45 21.92 -17.52 -3.10
N ILE A 46 22.63 -18.56 -3.47
CA ILE A 46 22.35 -19.93 -3.02
C ILE A 46 23.59 -20.40 -2.29
N ASN A 47 23.42 -20.68 -1.00
CA ASN A 47 24.52 -21.11 -0.14
C ASN A 47 24.87 -22.59 -0.41
N GLU A 48 25.98 -23.05 0.16
CA GLU A 48 26.45 -24.44 0.08
C GLU A 48 25.39 -25.46 0.58
N CYS A 49 24.50 -25.01 1.48
CA CYS A 49 23.35 -25.77 1.98
C CYS A 49 22.07 -25.63 1.11
N GLU A 50 22.19 -25.09 -0.11
CA GLU A 50 21.11 -24.85 -1.07
C GLU A 50 20.00 -23.89 -0.59
N THR A 51 20.28 -23.11 0.46
CA THR A 51 19.35 -22.13 1.02
C THR A 51 19.43 -20.80 0.29
N LYS A 52 18.27 -20.25 -0.09
CA LYS A 52 18.14 -18.92 -0.70
C LYS A 52 18.49 -17.81 0.30
N GLY A 53 19.53 -17.05 -0.02
CA GLY A 53 19.96 -15.85 0.71
C GLY A 53 19.39 -14.57 0.09
N ALA A 54 20.18 -13.48 0.17
CA ALA A 54 19.86 -12.21 -0.48
C ALA A 54 20.01 -12.31 -2.02
N CYS A 55 19.40 -11.39 -2.77
CA CYS A 55 19.64 -11.33 -4.21
C CYS A 55 20.95 -10.58 -4.51
N TRP A 56 21.74 -11.07 -5.46
CA TRP A 56 22.96 -10.41 -5.93
C TRP A 56 22.67 -9.33 -6.98
N VAL A 57 21.74 -9.61 -7.89
CA VAL A 57 21.43 -8.73 -9.02
C VAL A 57 19.93 -8.55 -9.16
N TYR A 58 19.49 -7.31 -8.97
CA TYR A 58 18.12 -6.88 -9.17
C TYR A 58 17.96 -6.23 -10.55
N ASP A 59 16.88 -6.57 -11.25
CA ASP A 59 16.49 -5.92 -12.49
C ASP A 59 15.73 -4.62 -12.17
N ASN A 60 16.37 -3.48 -12.49
CA ASN A 60 15.83 -2.15 -12.22
C ASN A 60 14.58 -1.83 -13.06
N GLU A 61 14.51 -2.29 -14.30
CA GLU A 61 13.37 -2.06 -15.19
C GLU A 61 12.15 -2.79 -14.62
N ARG A 62 12.33 -4.07 -14.29
CA ARG A 62 11.26 -4.89 -13.72
C ARG A 62 10.81 -4.36 -12.36
N MET A 63 11.74 -3.91 -11.52
CA MET A 63 11.41 -3.27 -10.24
C MET A 63 10.58 -2.00 -10.46
N ALA A 64 10.97 -1.13 -11.39
CA ALA A 64 10.24 0.10 -11.70
C ALA A 64 8.82 -0.19 -12.19
N TYR A 65 8.63 -1.16 -13.11
CA TYR A 65 7.31 -1.55 -13.59
C TYR A 65 6.42 -2.11 -12.48
N LEU A 66 6.96 -2.95 -11.59
CA LEU A 66 6.20 -3.51 -10.46
C LEU A 66 5.76 -2.41 -9.49
N LEU A 67 6.67 -1.51 -9.11
CA LEU A 67 6.35 -0.39 -8.22
C LEU A 67 5.35 0.59 -8.84
N MET A 68 5.51 0.91 -10.12
CA MET A 68 4.54 1.73 -10.88
C MET A 68 3.18 1.05 -10.95
N GLY A 69 3.14 -0.25 -11.23
CA GLY A 69 1.89 -1.03 -11.29
C GLY A 69 1.15 -1.04 -9.95
N ILE A 70 1.87 -1.27 -8.84
CA ILE A 70 1.30 -1.23 -7.49
C ILE A 70 0.75 0.16 -7.16
N SER A 71 1.51 1.22 -7.44
CA SER A 71 1.10 2.60 -7.24
C SER A 71 -0.15 2.93 -8.06
N ALA A 72 -0.15 2.58 -9.35
CA ALA A 72 -1.28 2.80 -10.25
C ALA A 72 -2.54 2.05 -9.80
N ALA A 73 -2.42 0.79 -9.37
CA ALA A 73 -3.53 0.02 -8.85
C ALA A 73 -4.13 0.67 -7.58
N CYS A 74 -3.29 1.06 -6.62
CA CYS A 74 -3.71 1.74 -5.40
C CYS A 74 -4.41 3.09 -5.71
N LYS A 75 -3.87 3.88 -6.63
CA LYS A 75 -4.50 5.12 -7.09
C LYS A 75 -5.84 4.86 -7.76
N THR A 76 -5.94 3.82 -8.58
CA THR A 76 -7.19 3.44 -9.27
C THR A 76 -8.27 3.05 -8.27
N ILE A 77 -7.95 2.23 -7.27
CA ILE A 77 -8.86 1.86 -6.18
C ILE A 77 -9.33 3.12 -5.44
N THR A 78 -8.41 4.06 -5.15
CA THR A 78 -8.75 5.33 -4.50
C THR A 78 -9.74 6.14 -5.33
N ILE A 79 -9.50 6.27 -6.64
CA ILE A 79 -10.40 6.98 -7.55
C ILE A 79 -11.79 6.33 -7.54
N ILE A 80 -11.86 4.99 -7.61
CA ILE A 80 -13.13 4.26 -7.57
C ILE A 80 -13.88 4.57 -6.27
N PHE A 81 -13.22 4.51 -5.11
CA PHE A 81 -13.82 4.85 -3.82
C PHE A 81 -14.31 6.31 -3.76
N VAL A 82 -13.53 7.26 -4.28
CA VAL A 82 -13.91 8.67 -4.33
C VAL A 82 -15.11 8.88 -5.25
N VAL A 83 -15.13 8.27 -6.43
CA VAL A 83 -16.25 8.35 -7.38
C VAL A 83 -17.50 7.75 -6.76
N MET A 84 -17.42 6.57 -6.13
CA MET A 84 -18.54 5.98 -5.41
C MET A 84 -19.02 6.92 -4.29
N ALA A 85 -18.11 7.47 -3.49
CA ALA A 85 -18.48 8.42 -2.45
C ALA A 85 -19.22 9.64 -3.02
N VAL A 86 -18.76 10.21 -4.13
CA VAL A 86 -19.43 11.35 -4.79
C VAL A 86 -20.82 10.96 -5.31
N CYS A 87 -20.98 9.76 -5.88
CA CYS A 87 -22.27 9.29 -6.39
C CYS A 87 -23.29 9.00 -5.27
N PHE A 88 -22.83 8.44 -4.14
CA PHE A 88 -23.71 8.06 -3.01
C PHE A 88 -23.88 9.17 -1.97
N TYR A 89 -22.99 10.16 -1.92
CA TYR A 89 -23.07 11.27 -0.99
C TYR A 89 -24.21 12.20 -1.41
N LYS A 90 -25.39 12.01 -0.79
CA LYS A 90 -26.46 13.00 -0.84
C LYS A 90 -26.05 14.15 0.08
N PRO A 91 -25.83 15.37 -0.46
CA PRO A 91 -25.55 16.52 0.38
C PRO A 91 -26.77 16.82 1.27
N PRO A 92 -26.55 17.22 2.53
CA PRO A 92 -27.61 17.72 3.42
C PRO A 92 -28.09 19.12 2.99
#